data_AF-A0A3M1SGB9-F1
#
_entry.id   AF-A0A3M1SGB9-F1
#
_cell.length_a   1.000
_cell.length_b   1.000
_cell.length_c   1.000
_cell.angle_alpha   90.00
_cell.angle_beta   90.00
_cell.angle_gamma   90.00
#
_symmetry.space_group_name_H-M   'P 1'
#
loop_
_entity.id
_entity.type
_entity.pdbx_description
1 polymer ?
#
loop_
_entity_poly.entity_id
_entity_poly.type
_entity_poly.pdbx_seq_one_letter_code
_entity_poly.pdbx_strand_id
1 'polypeptide(L)'
;MKTRKTFSDILEEVRPRNFKSLLQKAYKANSLAKTTKGRSRKNAYSVKNQTLLFIVDKMPRYVKVKKDNREEMDDFLVVEFVETRGALHIPKETIEKLDKRRKRMGLKDS
;
A
#
# COMPACT_ATOMS: atom_id res chain seq x y z
N MET A 1 31.87 -20.78 -11.08
CA MET A 1 32.04 -19.35 -10.74
C MET A 1 30.88 -18.91 -9.86
N LYS A 2 31.12 -18.33 -8.67
CA LYS A 2 30.06 -17.63 -7.92
C LYS A 2 29.89 -16.25 -8.54
N THR A 3 28.80 -16.01 -9.24
CA THR A 3 28.42 -14.66 -9.71
C THR A 3 28.21 -13.76 -8.49
N ARG A 4 28.89 -12.61 -8.45
CA ARG A 4 28.66 -11.59 -7.41
C ARG A 4 27.24 -11.04 -7.59
N LYS A 5 26.42 -11.11 -6.53
CA LYS A 5 25.10 -10.48 -6.51
C LYS A 5 25.26 -8.96 -6.64
N THR A 6 24.47 -8.35 -7.51
CA THR A 6 24.38 -6.89 -7.62
C THR A 6 23.50 -6.33 -6.51
N PHE A 7 23.53 -5.02 -6.29
CA PHE A 7 22.63 -4.36 -5.34
C PHE A 7 21.15 -4.58 -5.73
N SER A 8 20.84 -4.59 -7.02
CA SER A 8 19.50 -4.88 -7.53
C SER A 8 19.03 -6.28 -7.17
N ASP A 9 19.92 -7.29 -7.26
CA ASP A 9 19.60 -8.67 -6.87
C ASP A 9 19.29 -8.76 -5.37
N ILE A 10 20.06 -8.06 -4.55
CA ILE A 10 19.83 -7.98 -3.10
C ILE A 10 18.48 -7.30 -2.82
N LEU A 11 18.16 -6.20 -3.51
CA LEU A 11 16.88 -5.51 -3.35
C LEU A 11 15.69 -6.38 -3.73
N GLU A 12 15.80 -7.18 -4.79
CA GLU A 12 14.76 -8.14 -5.17
C GLU A 12 14.61 -9.25 -4.12
N GLU A 13 15.72 -9.77 -3.60
CA GLU A 13 15.74 -10.82 -2.58
C GLU A 13 15.07 -10.37 -1.26
N VAL A 14 15.31 -9.13 -0.82
CA VAL A 14 14.70 -8.61 0.42
C VAL A 14 13.28 -8.07 0.22
N ARG A 15 12.82 -7.88 -1.03
CA ARG A 15 11.53 -7.25 -1.33
C ARG A 15 10.33 -7.98 -0.71
N PRO A 16 10.20 -9.33 -0.78
CA PRO A 16 9.09 -10.04 -0.14
C PRO A 16 9.05 -9.83 1.38
N ARG A 17 10.22 -9.86 2.04
CA ARG A 17 10.32 -9.62 3.49
C ARG A 17 9.92 -8.19 3.85
N ASN A 18 10.36 -7.21 3.06
CA ASN A 18 9.98 -5.81 3.24
C ASN A 18 8.48 -5.61 3.03
N PHE A 19 7.90 -6.22 1.99
CA PHE A 19 6.46 -6.21 1.75
C PHE A 19 5.68 -6.75 2.96
N LYS A 20 6.07 -7.92 3.50
CA LYS A 20 5.42 -8.50 4.68
C LYS A 20 5.50 -7.57 5.90
N SER A 21 6.64 -6.91 6.13
CA SER A 21 6.81 -5.94 7.22
C SER A 21 5.91 -4.72 7.06
N LEU A 22 5.86 -4.15 5.85
CA LEU A 22 4.97 -3.02 5.52
C LEU A 22 3.50 -3.40 5.68
N LEU A 23 3.13 -4.61 5.27
CA LEU A 23 1.77 -5.13 5.42
C LEU A 23 1.37 -5.25 6.90
N GLN A 24 2.25 -5.83 7.73
CA GLN A 24 2.03 -5.89 9.18
C GLN A 24 1.89 -4.50 9.81
N LYS A 25 2.70 -3.52 9.37
CA LYS A 25 2.59 -2.14 9.81
C LYS A 25 1.23 -1.54 9.45
N ALA A 26 0.76 -1.74 8.21
CA ALA A 26 -0.54 -1.25 7.76
C ALA A 26 -1.70 -1.87 8.59
N TYR A 27 -1.66 -3.17 8.85
CA TYR A 27 -2.66 -3.83 9.70
C TYR A 27 -2.66 -3.35 11.14
N LYS A 28 -1.48 -3.21 11.76
CA LYS A 28 -1.35 -2.69 13.13
C LYS A 28 -1.87 -1.27 13.24
N ALA A 29 -1.52 -0.40 12.28
CA ALA A 29 -2.01 0.98 12.23
C ALA A 29 -3.54 1.03 12.05
N ASN A 30 -4.11 0.18 11.18
CA ASN A 30 -5.55 0.08 11.01
C ASN A 30 -6.26 -0.41 12.28
N SER A 31 -5.71 -1.42 12.95
CA SER A 31 -6.24 -1.92 14.23
C SER A 31 -6.22 -0.82 15.28
N LEU A 32 -5.09 -0.11 15.43
CA LEU A 32 -4.95 1.02 16.34
C LEU A 32 -5.94 2.15 16.03
N ALA A 33 -6.18 2.45 14.75
CA ALA A 33 -7.14 3.47 14.35
C ALA A 33 -8.58 3.11 14.75
N LYS A 34 -8.93 1.82 14.69
CA LYS A 34 -10.25 1.31 15.09
C LYS A 34 -10.46 1.35 16.60
N THR A 35 -9.40 1.16 17.40
CA THR A 35 -9.50 1.12 18.87
C THR A 35 -9.31 2.50 19.54
N THR A 36 -8.58 3.42 18.90
CA THR A 36 -8.32 4.76 19.43
C THR A 36 -9.36 5.79 18.97
N LYS A 37 -9.35 6.98 19.57
CA LYS A 37 -10.23 8.12 19.22
C LYS A 37 -9.41 9.39 18.94
N GLY A 38 -10.07 10.43 18.42
CA GLY A 38 -9.49 11.77 18.25
C GLY A 38 -8.24 11.79 17.36
N ARG A 39 -7.21 12.53 17.81
CA ARG A 39 -5.96 12.74 17.07
C ARG A 39 -5.20 11.44 16.83
N SER A 40 -5.18 10.52 17.80
CA SER A 40 -4.50 9.23 17.67
C SER A 40 -5.10 8.37 16.55
N ARG A 41 -6.44 8.35 16.44
CA ARG A 41 -7.13 7.67 15.32
C ARG A 41 -6.72 8.26 13.97
N LYS A 42 -6.73 9.60 13.85
CA LYS A 42 -6.34 10.29 12.61
C LYS A 42 -4.89 9.96 12.22
N ASN A 43 -3.97 10.00 13.19
CA ASN A 43 -2.56 9.66 12.96
C ASN A 43 -2.38 8.20 12.55
N ALA A 44 -3.07 7.27 13.20
CA ALA A 44 -3.00 5.85 12.86
C ALA A 44 -3.54 5.57 11.45
N TYR A 45 -4.65 6.20 11.05
CA TYR A 45 -5.13 6.12 9.67
C TYR A 45 -4.16 6.75 8.67
N SER A 46 -3.51 7.86 9.02
CA SER A 46 -2.47 8.46 8.17
C SER A 46 -1.33 7.48 7.91
N VAL A 47 -0.81 6.83 8.97
CA VAL A 47 0.27 5.83 8.85
C VAL A 47 -0.18 4.64 7.99
N LYS A 48 -1.40 4.13 8.21
CA LYS A 48 -1.98 3.06 7.38
C LYS A 48 -2.00 3.48 5.91
N ASN A 49 -2.60 4.63 5.61
CA ASN A 49 -2.82 5.08 4.24
C ASN A 49 -1.50 5.39 3.53
N GLN A 50 -0.53 6.03 4.20
CA GLN A 50 0.81 6.26 3.66
C GLN A 50 1.54 4.94 3.36
N THR A 51 1.42 3.96 4.25
CA THR A 51 2.03 2.64 4.07
C THR A 51 1.42 1.90 2.87
N LEU A 52 0.08 1.92 2.75
CA LEU A 52 -0.62 1.34 1.59
C LEU A 52 -0.25 2.07 0.29
N LEU A 53 -0.19 3.40 0.30
CA LEU A 53 0.20 4.19 -0.85
C LEU A 53 1.61 3.85 -1.33
N PHE A 54 2.55 3.67 -0.40
CA PHE A 54 3.90 3.24 -0.73
C PHE A 54 3.92 1.83 -1.35
N ILE A 55 3.14 0.90 -0.82
CA ILE A 55 3.04 -0.46 -1.38
C ILE A 55 2.47 -0.40 -2.80
N VAL A 56 1.39 0.34 -3.03
CA VAL A 56 0.80 0.51 -4.36
C VAL A 56 1.80 1.16 -5.32
N ASP A 57 2.58 2.13 -4.85
CA ASP A 57 3.52 2.82 -5.71
C ASP A 57 4.76 1.98 -6.07
N LYS A 58 5.38 1.35 -5.06
CA LYS A 58 6.71 0.73 -5.18
C LYS A 58 6.69 -0.79 -5.30
N MET A 59 5.56 -1.41 -4.97
CA MET A 59 5.41 -2.87 -4.91
C MET A 59 4.12 -3.32 -5.62
N PRO A 60 3.78 -2.80 -6.82
CA PRO A 60 2.49 -3.05 -7.46
C PRO A 60 2.23 -4.54 -7.73
N ARG A 61 3.27 -5.34 -7.99
CA ARG A 61 3.15 -6.79 -8.22
C ARG A 61 2.49 -7.57 -7.07
N TYR A 62 2.52 -7.01 -5.85
CA TYR A 62 2.00 -7.66 -4.65
C TYR A 62 0.57 -7.21 -4.31
N VAL A 63 -0.01 -6.28 -5.06
CA VAL A 63 -1.32 -5.71 -4.76
C VAL A 63 -2.21 -5.54 -5.98
N LYS A 64 -3.51 -5.54 -5.75
CA LYS A 64 -4.52 -5.10 -6.70
C LYS A 64 -5.35 -4.00 -6.06
N VAL A 65 -5.56 -2.91 -6.79
CA VAL A 65 -6.43 -1.82 -6.34
C VAL A 65 -7.72 -1.90 -7.12
N LYS A 66 -8.85 -1.99 -6.41
CA LYS A 66 -10.17 -2.07 -7.03
C LYS A 66 -11.21 -1.25 -6.26
N LYS A 67 -12.33 -0.97 -6.91
CA LYS A 67 -13.50 -0.40 -6.25
C LYS A 67 -14.11 -1.43 -5.31
N ASP A 68 -14.66 -0.96 -4.21
CA ASP A 68 -15.60 -1.75 -3.40
C ASP A 68 -16.99 -1.60 -4.04
N ASN A 69 -17.75 -2.68 -4.13
CA ASN A 69 -19.07 -2.65 -4.80
C ASN A 69 -20.20 -2.17 -3.88
N ARG A 70 -19.87 -1.82 -2.64
CA ARG A 70 -20.80 -1.26 -1.67
C ARG A 70 -20.87 0.25 -1.83
N GLU A 71 -22.08 0.79 -1.98
CA GLU A 71 -22.31 2.23 -2.21
C GLU A 71 -21.72 3.09 -1.09
N GLU A 72 -21.74 2.61 0.16
CA GLU A 72 -21.15 3.33 1.30
C GLU A 72 -19.60 3.43 1.27
N MET A 73 -18.96 2.83 0.26
CA MET A 73 -17.51 2.78 0.09
C MET A 73 -17.03 3.53 -1.17
N ASP A 74 -17.85 4.35 -1.81
CA ASP A 74 -17.50 5.08 -3.04
C ASP A 74 -16.27 6.01 -2.90
N ASP A 75 -16.04 6.52 -1.69
CA ASP A 75 -14.87 7.35 -1.34
C ASP A 75 -13.60 6.53 -1.04
N PHE A 76 -13.70 5.20 -1.09
CA PHE A 76 -12.62 4.28 -0.76
C PHE A 76 -12.33 3.30 -1.91
N LEU A 77 -11.07 2.88 -1.97
CA LEU A 77 -10.63 1.78 -2.81
C LEU A 77 -10.14 0.64 -1.92
N VAL A 78 -10.31 -0.59 -2.39
CA VAL A 78 -9.80 -1.79 -1.75
C VAL A 78 -8.42 -2.09 -2.32
N VAL A 79 -7.43 -2.18 -1.44
CA VAL A 79 -6.10 -2.72 -1.76
C VAL A 79 -6.08 -4.18 -1.32
N GLU A 80 -6.15 -5.10 -2.28
CA GLU A 80 -6.03 -6.54 -2.07
C GLU A 80 -4.57 -6.96 -2.18
N PHE A 81 -4.13 -7.87 -1.32
CA PHE A 81 -2.75 -8.36 -1.33
C PHE A 81 -2.69 -9.69 -2.10
N VAL A 82 -1.94 -9.76 -3.20
CA VAL A 82 -1.97 -10.91 -4.13
C VAL A 82 -1.65 -12.25 -3.44
N GLU A 83 -0.72 -12.26 -2.49
CA GLU A 83 -0.26 -13.47 -1.80
C GLU A 83 -1.12 -13.86 -0.59
N THR A 84 -2.09 -13.03 -0.18
CA THR A 84 -2.88 -13.29 1.03
C THR A 84 -4.37 -13.04 0.77
N ARG A 85 -5.28 -13.65 1.54
CA ARG A 85 -6.72 -13.33 1.45
C ARG A 85 -7.08 -11.99 2.13
N GLY A 86 -6.10 -11.12 2.33
CA GLY A 86 -6.25 -9.88 3.05
C GLY A 86 -6.53 -8.69 2.14
N ALA A 87 -7.23 -7.70 2.68
CA ALA A 87 -7.46 -6.43 2.00
C ALA A 87 -7.60 -5.29 3.01
N LEU A 88 -7.24 -4.08 2.59
CA LEU A 88 -7.43 -2.86 3.37
C LEU A 88 -7.96 -1.72 2.49
N HIS A 89 -8.90 -0.96 3.03
CA HIS A 89 -9.39 0.25 2.38
C HIS A 89 -8.38 1.40 2.46
N ILE A 90 -8.28 2.16 1.38
CA ILE A 90 -7.54 3.43 1.29
C ILE A 90 -8.48 4.50 0.67
N PRO A 91 -8.42 5.77 1.10
CA PRO A 91 -9.23 6.82 0.46
C PRO A 91 -8.88 6.94 -1.03
N LYS A 92 -9.91 7.01 -1.88
CA LYS A 92 -9.78 7.11 -3.34
C LYS A 92 -8.91 8.30 -3.75
N GLU A 93 -9.12 9.45 -3.12
CA GLU A 93 -8.35 10.68 -3.35
C GLU A 93 -6.83 10.47 -3.15
N THR A 94 -6.43 9.55 -2.27
CA THR A 94 -5.00 9.26 -2.01
C THR A 94 -4.35 8.58 -3.22
N ILE A 95 -5.06 7.66 -3.88
CA ILE A 95 -4.60 6.99 -5.10
C ILE A 95 -4.64 7.96 -6.29
N GLU A 96 -5.70 8.75 -6.43
CA GLU A 96 -5.80 9.75 -7.50
C GLU A 96 -4.66 10.78 -7.45
N LYS A 97 -4.23 11.19 -6.25
CA LYS A 97 -3.06 12.05 -6.06
C LYS A 97 -1.77 11.38 -6.52
N LEU A 98 -1.60 10.08 -6.29
CA LEU A 98 -0.46 9.32 -6.78
C LEU A 98 -0.46 9.26 -8.31
N ASP A 99 -1.59 8.96 -8.93
CA ASP A 99 -1.71 8.86 -10.39
C ASP A 99 -1.42 10.21 -11.06
N LYS A 100 -1.98 11.29 -10.51
CA LYS A 100 -1.66 12.67 -10.95
C LYS A 100 -0.18 12.98 -10.80
N ARG A 101 0.49 12.48 -9.76
CA ARG A 101 1.95 12.64 -9.58
C ARG A 101 2.74 11.84 -10.62
N ARG A 102 2.36 10.57 -10.86
CA ARG A 102 3.00 9.71 -11.88
C ARG A 102 2.91 10.31 -13.28
N LYS A 103 1.72 10.77 -13.67
CA LYS A 103 1.48 11.47 -14.95
C LYS A 103 2.37 12.70 -15.12
N ARG A 104 2.51 13.54 -14.07
CA ARG A 104 3.41 14.72 -14.10
C ARG A 104 4.89 14.35 -14.27
N MET A 105 5.30 13.17 -13.80
CA MET A 105 6.68 12.69 -13.93
C MET A 105 6.91 11.88 -15.21
N GLY A 106 5.91 11.77 -16.11
CA GLY A 106 6.01 10.97 -17.33
C GLY A 106 6.10 9.45 -17.09
N LEU A 107 5.76 8.97 -15.89
CA LEU A 107 5.73 7.55 -15.58
C LEU A 107 4.42 6.94 -16.11
N LYS A 108 4.51 5.91 -16.95
CA LYS A 108 3.35 5.14 -17.39
C LYS A 108 2.86 4.21 -16.28
N ASP A 109 1.55 3.97 -16.24
CA ASP A 109 0.93 3.01 -15.34
C ASP A 109 1.54 1.63 -15.59
N SER A 110 2.16 1.05 -14.55
CA SER A 110 2.84 -0.25 -14.58
C SER A 110 1.90 -1.38 -14.14
#